data_AF-A0A7R9JND4-F1
#
_entry.id   AF-A0A7R9JND4-F1
#
_cell.length_a   1.000
_cell.length_b   1.000
_cell.length_c   1.000
_cell.angle_alpha   90.00
_cell.angle_beta   90.00
_cell.angle_gamma   90.00
#
_symmetry.space_group_name_H-M   'P 1'
#
loop_
_entity.id
_entity.type
_entity.pdbx_description
1 polymer ?
#
loop_
_entity_poly.entity_id
_entity_poly.type
_entity_poly.pdbx_seq_one_letter_code
_entity_poly.pdbx_strand_id
1 'polypeptide(L)'
;MYTGTDDLSKLGMMYSWNYEHQSHYYKESCGLVHGTTGEICAPVKGMETLAVFSPDVCGSLTLKKVGELETMGITGSKFEADASILDNGTLYPSQACYTTGESVYSGVMNISSCKWGAPAFISYPHFYLADSSYLDAVEGLSPSSKDHSFYFVVEPV
;
A
#
# COMPACT_ATOMS: atom_id res chain seq x y z
N MET A 1 12.14 10.50 9.51
CA MET A 1 10.72 10.43 9.93
C MET A 1 10.43 11.65 10.79
N TYR A 2 9.23 12.21 10.68
CA TYR A 2 8.80 13.32 11.52
C TYR A 2 8.44 12.85 12.93
N THR A 3 8.86 13.60 13.95
CA THR A 3 8.61 13.29 15.37
C THR A 3 7.23 13.74 15.86
N GLY A 4 6.57 14.64 15.14
CA GLY A 4 5.31 15.25 15.55
C GLY A 4 5.44 16.35 16.63
N THR A 5 6.66 16.76 16.97
CA THR A 5 6.91 17.77 18.03
C THR A 5 6.32 19.14 17.66
N ASP A 6 6.46 19.55 16.41
CA ASP A 6 6.00 20.82 15.87
C ASP A 6 4.59 20.75 15.28
N ASP A 7 4.17 19.55 14.84
CA ASP A 7 2.84 19.28 14.28
C ASP A 7 2.50 17.81 14.46
N LEU A 8 1.57 17.51 15.37
CA LEU A 8 1.17 16.15 15.71
C LEU A 8 0.59 15.38 14.50
N SER A 9 0.02 16.09 13.51
CA SER A 9 -0.52 15.45 12.29
C SER A 9 0.56 14.79 11.42
N LYS A 10 1.84 15.14 11.65
CA LYS A 10 2.99 14.56 10.95
C LYS A 10 3.63 13.39 11.72
N LEU A 11 3.17 13.07 12.92
CA LEU A 11 3.77 12.00 13.73
C LEU A 11 3.87 10.69 12.93
N GLY A 12 5.08 10.12 12.89
CA GLY A 12 5.32 8.85 12.22
C GLY A 12 5.36 8.92 10.69
N MET A 13 5.10 10.08 10.10
CA MET A 13 5.19 10.25 8.64
C MET A 13 6.65 10.20 8.19
N MET A 14 6.88 9.48 7.09
CA MET A 14 8.17 9.43 6.42
C MET A 14 8.53 10.80 5.87
N TYR A 15 9.74 11.26 6.17
CA TYR A 15 10.30 12.51 5.64
C TYR A 15 11.14 12.21 4.41
N SER A 16 12.10 11.30 4.55
CA SER A 16 12.96 10.81 3.48
C SER A 16 13.26 9.34 3.72
N TRP A 17 13.60 8.64 2.63
CA TRP A 17 14.09 7.27 2.64
C TRP A 17 15.40 7.23 1.86
N ASN A 18 16.45 6.66 2.46
CA ASN A 18 17.81 6.71 1.92
C ASN A 18 18.27 8.15 1.55
N TYR A 19 17.96 9.11 2.43
CA TYR A 19 18.28 10.54 2.27
C TYR A 19 17.53 11.27 1.14
N GLU A 20 16.60 10.59 0.46
CA GLU A 20 15.82 11.16 -0.64
C GLU A 20 14.34 11.33 -0.29
N HIS A 21 13.72 12.39 -0.80
CA HIS A 21 12.26 12.61 -0.68
C HIS A 21 11.46 11.93 -1.78
N GLN A 22 12.14 11.46 -2.82
CA GLN A 22 11.54 10.76 -3.95
C GLN A 22 12.39 9.53 -4.27
N SER A 23 11.75 8.38 -4.23
CA SER A 23 12.27 7.11 -4.73
C SER A 23 12.51 7.21 -6.23
N HIS A 24 13.70 6.79 -6.68
CA HIS A 24 14.03 6.73 -8.10
C HIS A 24 13.44 5.51 -8.82
N TYR A 25 12.79 4.60 -8.09
CA TYR A 25 12.22 3.37 -8.64
C TYR A 25 10.92 3.61 -9.40
N TYR A 26 10.16 4.65 -9.05
CA TYR A 26 8.87 4.99 -9.65
C TYR A 26 8.88 6.43 -10.16
N LYS A 27 8.07 6.70 -11.18
CA LYS A 27 7.94 8.03 -11.77
C LYS A 27 6.90 8.85 -11.04
N GLU A 28 6.95 10.17 -11.24
CA GLU A 28 5.89 11.10 -10.84
C GLU A 28 5.50 10.95 -9.36
N SER A 29 4.20 10.99 -9.04
CA SER A 29 3.69 10.88 -7.68
C SER A 29 3.94 9.52 -7.03
N CYS A 30 4.07 8.45 -7.81
CA CYS A 30 4.35 7.10 -7.30
C CYS A 30 5.73 7.00 -6.63
N GLY A 31 6.67 7.87 -6.99
CA GLY A 31 7.99 7.92 -6.38
C GLY A 31 8.05 8.70 -5.06
N LEU A 32 7.01 9.45 -4.68
CA LEU A 32 7.08 10.31 -3.49
C LEU A 32 7.19 9.48 -2.21
N VAL A 33 8.18 9.78 -1.38
CA VAL A 33 8.30 9.18 -0.05
C VAL A 33 7.30 9.86 0.88
N HIS A 34 6.18 9.19 1.14
CA HIS A 34 5.11 9.73 2.00
C HIS A 34 4.34 8.60 2.72
N GLY A 35 3.59 8.96 3.76
CA GLY A 35 2.89 8.00 4.60
C GLY A 35 3.68 7.56 5.82
N THR A 36 3.03 6.85 6.73
CA THR A 36 3.63 6.23 7.92
C THR A 36 4.33 4.92 7.56
N THR A 37 5.18 4.38 8.42
CA THR A 37 5.68 2.99 8.29
C THR A 37 4.66 1.94 8.77
N GLY A 38 3.56 2.37 9.41
CA GLY A 38 2.47 1.52 9.88
C GLY A 38 2.51 1.19 11.37
N GLU A 39 3.66 1.33 12.04
CA GLU A 39 3.79 1.09 13.49
C GLU A 39 3.44 2.32 14.33
N ILE A 40 3.71 3.52 13.81
CA ILE A 40 3.42 4.80 14.48
C ILE A 40 2.73 5.71 13.48
N CYS A 41 1.53 6.19 13.81
CA CYS A 41 0.81 7.16 13.00
C CYS A 41 0.25 8.29 13.87
N ALA A 42 -0.03 9.43 13.25
CA ALA A 42 -0.80 10.50 13.86
C ALA A 42 -2.25 10.05 14.17
N PRO A 43 -2.96 10.76 15.07
CA PRO A 43 -4.41 10.65 15.24
C PRO A 43 -5.16 10.58 13.91
N VAL A 44 -5.99 9.55 13.71
CA VAL A 44 -6.68 9.30 12.43
C VAL A 44 -8.14 9.75 12.38
N LYS A 45 -8.61 10.46 13.40
CA LYS A 45 -9.98 10.96 13.47
C LYS A 45 -10.32 11.84 12.26
N GLY A 46 -11.32 11.42 11.49
CA GLY A 46 -11.79 12.14 10.29
C GLY A 46 -10.92 11.95 9.05
N MET A 47 -9.91 11.07 9.08
CA MET A 47 -9.16 10.69 7.89
C MET A 47 -9.95 9.69 7.04
N GLU A 48 -9.99 9.92 5.74
CA GLU A 48 -10.61 9.02 4.75
C GLU A 48 -9.61 8.04 4.14
N THR A 49 -8.32 8.35 4.21
CA THR A 49 -7.25 7.51 3.69
C THR A 49 -6.08 7.44 4.66
N LEU A 50 -5.34 6.35 4.60
CA LEU A 50 -4.09 6.16 5.35
C LEU A 50 -3.00 5.72 4.37
N ALA A 51 -1.97 6.54 4.21
CA ALA A 51 -0.81 6.22 3.39
C ALA A 51 0.25 5.50 4.24
N VAL A 52 0.73 4.35 3.75
CA VAL A 52 1.76 3.54 4.38
C VAL A 52 2.94 3.38 3.42
N PHE A 53 4.11 3.87 3.80
CA PHE A 53 5.35 3.64 3.10
C PHE A 53 5.91 2.27 3.47
N SER A 54 6.12 1.41 2.47
CA SER A 54 6.76 0.11 2.67
C SER A 54 8.08 0.05 1.90
N PRO A 55 9.23 -0.13 2.59
CA PRO A 55 10.51 -0.40 1.94
C PRO A 55 10.50 -1.68 1.10
N ASP A 56 9.54 -2.59 1.34
CA ASP A 56 9.43 -3.83 0.57
C ASP A 56 8.89 -3.62 -0.84
N VAL A 57 8.03 -2.62 -1.01
CA VAL A 57 7.50 -2.18 -2.31
C VAL A 57 8.14 -0.87 -2.75
N CYS A 58 9.11 -0.35 -2.00
CA CYS A 58 9.92 0.81 -2.35
C CYS A 58 9.12 2.09 -2.64
N GLY A 59 7.94 2.20 -2.03
CA GLY A 59 6.94 3.23 -2.29
C GLY A 59 5.80 3.22 -1.26
N SER A 60 4.76 4.00 -1.54
CA SER A 60 3.65 4.23 -0.62
C SER A 60 2.35 3.60 -1.12
N LEU A 61 1.63 2.94 -0.22
CA LEU A 61 0.32 2.36 -0.48
C LEU A 61 -0.74 3.17 0.26
N THR A 62 -1.83 3.53 -0.41
CA THR A 62 -2.90 4.33 0.18
C THR A 62 -4.13 3.46 0.43
N LEU A 63 -4.42 3.20 1.70
CA LEU A 63 -5.60 2.46 2.13
C LEU A 63 -6.77 3.42 2.32
N LYS A 64 -8.00 2.92 2.14
CA LYS A 64 -9.23 3.70 2.31
C LYS A 64 -9.94 3.30 3.59
N LYS A 65 -10.54 4.28 4.27
CA LYS A 65 -11.39 4.01 5.42
C LYS A 65 -12.64 3.24 4.96
N VAL A 66 -12.90 2.10 5.60
CA VAL A 66 -14.05 1.24 5.29
C VAL A 66 -15.03 1.10 6.45
N GLY A 67 -14.69 1.64 7.63
CA GLY A 67 -15.55 1.65 8.80
C GLY A 67 -14.77 1.64 10.11
N GLU A 68 -15.36 1.02 11.12
CA GLU A 68 -14.76 0.81 12.43
C GLU A 68 -14.73 -0.69 12.75
N LEU A 69 -13.73 -1.11 13.53
CA LEU A 69 -13.61 -2.48 14.02
C LEU A 69 -13.24 -2.45 15.50
N GLU A 70 -13.98 -3.21 16.31
CA GLU A 70 -13.62 -3.44 17.71
C GLU A 70 -12.67 -4.63 17.80
N THR A 71 -11.53 -4.45 18.49
CA THR A 71 -10.57 -5.53 18.76
C THR A 71 -10.06 -5.38 20.18
N MET A 72 -10.14 -6.46 20.96
CA MET A 72 -9.73 -6.47 22.37
C MET A 72 -10.41 -5.37 23.22
N GLY A 73 -11.65 -5.01 22.89
CA GLY A 73 -12.43 -3.96 23.58
C GLY A 73 -12.06 -2.52 23.20
N ILE A 74 -11.25 -2.34 22.14
CA ILE A 74 -10.85 -1.03 21.61
C ILE A 74 -11.47 -0.87 20.21
N THR A 75 -12.22 0.22 20.01
CA THR A 75 -12.78 0.58 18.71
C THR A 75 -11.75 1.37 17.89
N GLY A 76 -11.33 0.81 16.76
CA GLY A 76 -10.43 1.48 15.82
C GLY A 76 -11.11 1.82 14.49
N SER A 77 -10.60 2.83 13.80
CA SER A 77 -10.91 3.09 12.39
C SER A 77 -10.22 2.04 11.53
N LYS A 78 -10.99 1.33 10.69
CA LYS A 78 -10.48 0.32 9.77
C LYS A 78 -10.17 0.95 8.41
N PHE A 79 -8.91 0.86 8.00
CA PHE A 79 -8.42 1.25 6.67
C PHE A 79 -8.04 0.00 5.90
N GLU A 80 -8.64 -0.23 4.73
CA GLU A 80 -8.45 -1.43 3.94
C GLU A 80 -7.89 -1.08 2.56
N ALA A 81 -7.02 -1.96 2.09
CA ALA A 81 -6.40 -1.91 0.79
C ALA A 81 -7.37 -2.48 -0.26
N ASP A 82 -7.59 -1.76 -1.35
CA ASP A 82 -8.48 -2.20 -2.43
C ASP A 82 -7.67 -2.57 -3.70
N ALA A 83 -8.39 -2.84 -4.79
CA ALA A 83 -7.80 -3.21 -6.07
C ALA A 83 -6.91 -2.10 -6.66
N SER A 84 -7.06 -0.84 -6.22
CA SER A 84 -6.28 0.27 -6.75
C SER A 84 -4.79 0.17 -6.38
N ILE A 85 -4.46 -0.38 -5.22
CA ILE A 85 -3.06 -0.40 -4.76
C ILE A 85 -2.13 -1.17 -5.71
N LEU A 86 -2.62 -2.24 -6.33
CA LEU A 86 -1.84 -3.07 -7.27
C LEU A 86 -2.40 -3.01 -8.70
N ASP A 87 -3.17 -1.97 -9.04
CA ASP A 87 -3.64 -1.78 -10.41
C ASP A 87 -2.51 -1.31 -11.32
N ASN A 88 -2.51 -1.78 -12.56
CA ASN A 88 -1.49 -1.43 -13.55
C ASN A 88 -1.74 -0.07 -14.26
N GLY A 89 -2.78 0.67 -13.85
CA GLY A 89 -3.20 1.93 -14.44
C GLY A 89 -4.43 1.82 -15.34
N THR A 90 -4.93 0.61 -15.62
CA THR A 90 -6.10 0.39 -16.49
C THR A 90 -7.42 0.72 -15.81
N LEU A 91 -7.56 0.41 -14.51
CA LEU A 91 -8.75 0.74 -13.73
C LEU A 91 -8.58 2.06 -12.97
N TYR A 92 -7.35 2.35 -12.53
CA TYR A 92 -6.99 3.52 -11.75
C TYR A 92 -5.80 4.24 -12.40
N PRO A 93 -6.04 5.21 -13.30
CA PRO A 93 -4.96 5.89 -14.04
C PRO A 93 -3.86 6.52 -13.18
N SER A 94 -4.18 6.90 -11.94
CA SER A 94 -3.19 7.41 -10.97
C SER A 94 -2.09 6.39 -10.60
N GLN A 95 -2.34 5.11 -10.83
CA GLN A 95 -1.45 4.00 -10.48
C GLN A 95 -0.52 3.62 -11.64
N ALA A 96 -0.73 4.17 -12.83
CA ALA A 96 0.06 3.87 -14.01
C ALA A 96 1.57 4.12 -13.81
N CYS A 97 1.95 5.07 -12.95
CA CYS A 97 3.36 5.36 -12.65
C CYS A 97 4.10 4.30 -11.83
N TYR A 98 3.39 3.33 -11.24
CA TYR A 98 3.99 2.14 -10.60
C TYR A 98 4.39 1.08 -11.62
N THR A 99 3.78 1.08 -12.81
CA THR A 99 4.11 0.16 -13.89
C THR A 99 5.45 0.55 -14.52
N THR A 100 6.51 -0.11 -14.05
CA THR A 100 7.87 0.07 -14.57
C THR A 100 8.39 -1.25 -15.15
N GLY A 101 9.07 -1.17 -16.30
CA GLY A 101 9.58 -2.36 -16.97
C GLY A 101 8.50 -3.16 -17.70
N GLU A 102 8.43 -4.47 -17.43
CA GLU A 102 7.47 -5.38 -18.05
C GLU A 102 6.05 -5.09 -17.59
N SER A 103 5.13 -4.95 -18.56
CA SER A 103 3.72 -4.71 -18.29
C SER A 103 3.07 -5.99 -17.77
N VAL A 104 2.45 -5.91 -16.60
CA VAL A 104 1.71 -7.01 -15.96
C VAL A 104 0.21 -6.66 -15.90
N TYR A 105 -0.65 -7.68 -15.81
CA TYR A 105 -2.08 -7.48 -15.58
C TYR A 105 -2.35 -6.99 -14.16
N SER A 106 -3.47 -6.28 -13.95
CA SER A 106 -3.85 -5.69 -12.67
C SER A 106 -3.89 -6.70 -11.51
N GLY A 107 -3.56 -6.22 -10.32
CA GLY A 107 -3.42 -7.01 -9.09
C GLY A 107 -2.03 -7.61 -8.87
N VAL A 108 -1.08 -7.30 -9.75
CA VAL A 108 0.33 -7.63 -9.61
C VAL A 108 1.17 -6.39 -9.88
N MET A 109 2.18 -6.14 -9.06
CA MET A 109 3.14 -5.05 -9.25
C MET A 109 4.56 -5.60 -9.40
N ASN A 110 5.27 -5.10 -10.41
CA ASN A 110 6.67 -5.43 -10.66
C ASN A 110 7.57 -4.58 -9.74
N ILE A 111 8.35 -5.23 -8.88
CA ILE A 111 9.28 -4.57 -7.95
C ILE A 111 10.74 -4.91 -8.24
N SER A 112 11.02 -5.48 -9.43
CA SER A 112 12.36 -5.91 -9.83
C SER A 112 13.40 -4.80 -9.75
N SER A 113 13.04 -3.58 -10.16
CA SER A 113 13.91 -2.41 -10.16
C SER A 113 14.45 -2.09 -8.76
N CYS A 114 13.65 -2.32 -7.72
CA CYS A 114 14.00 -2.01 -6.35
C CYS A 114 14.47 -3.22 -5.53
N LYS A 115 14.39 -4.42 -6.11
CA LYS A 115 14.94 -5.68 -5.55
C LYS A 115 16.19 -6.14 -6.32
N TRP A 116 17.11 -5.22 -6.55
CA TRP A 116 18.44 -5.50 -7.17
C TRP A 116 18.36 -6.24 -8.51
N GLY A 117 17.29 -6.03 -9.28
CA GLY A 117 17.07 -6.68 -10.59
C GLY A 117 16.54 -8.11 -10.51
N ALA A 118 16.23 -8.64 -9.31
CA ALA A 118 15.57 -9.93 -9.18
C ALA A 118 14.17 -9.87 -9.83
N PRO A 119 13.69 -10.95 -10.48
CA PRO A 119 12.36 -11.00 -11.10
C PRO A 119 11.26 -11.16 -10.03
N ALA A 120 11.12 -10.15 -9.16
CA ALA A 120 10.22 -10.14 -8.03
C ALA A 120 8.95 -9.33 -8.35
N PHE A 121 7.80 -9.95 -8.04
CA PHE A 121 6.47 -9.38 -8.22
C PHE A 121 5.68 -9.55 -6.92
N ILE A 122 4.81 -8.59 -6.64
CA ILE A 122 3.93 -8.62 -5.47
C ILE A 122 2.48 -8.70 -5.90
N SER A 123 1.69 -9.44 -5.13
CA SER A 123 0.24 -9.55 -5.27
C SER A 123 -0.38 -9.62 -3.86
N TYR A 124 -1.70 -9.52 -3.76
CA TYR A 124 -2.37 -10.04 -2.58
C TYR A 124 -2.26 -11.57 -2.53
N PRO A 125 -2.39 -12.19 -1.35
CA PRO A 125 -2.39 -13.64 -1.23
C PRO A 125 -3.47 -14.28 -2.13
N HIS A 126 -3.13 -15.41 -2.74
CA HIS A 126 -3.99 -16.13 -3.67
C HIS A 126 -4.48 -15.27 -4.86
N PHE A 127 -3.74 -14.23 -5.24
CA PHE A 127 -4.12 -13.27 -6.28
C PHE A 127 -5.50 -12.63 -6.04
N TYR A 128 -5.86 -12.42 -4.77
CA TYR A 128 -7.07 -11.69 -4.41
C TYR A 128 -7.07 -10.30 -5.07
N LEU A 129 -8.20 -9.91 -5.68
CA LEU A 129 -8.37 -8.68 -6.46
C LEU A 129 -7.49 -8.55 -7.72
N ALA A 130 -6.84 -9.62 -8.17
CA ALA A 130 -6.10 -9.61 -9.42
C ALA A 130 -6.92 -10.09 -10.62
N ASP A 131 -6.38 -9.86 -11.81
CA ASP A 131 -6.91 -10.38 -13.06
C ASP A 131 -7.06 -11.91 -13.02
N SER A 132 -8.16 -12.43 -13.59
CA SER A 132 -8.47 -13.85 -13.51
C SER A 132 -7.45 -14.73 -14.22
N SER A 133 -6.69 -14.19 -15.18
CA SER A 133 -5.62 -14.92 -15.84
C SER A 133 -4.57 -15.49 -14.87
N TYR A 134 -4.33 -14.83 -13.72
CA TYR A 134 -3.44 -15.36 -12.69
C TYR A 134 -4.05 -16.56 -11.95
N LEU A 135 -5.37 -16.55 -11.74
CA LEU A 135 -6.10 -17.66 -11.11
C LEU A 135 -6.15 -18.88 -12.04
N ASP A 136 -6.30 -18.65 -13.35
CA ASP A 136 -6.34 -19.71 -14.36
C ASP A 136 -4.96 -20.35 -14.59
N ALA A 137 -3.88 -19.60 -14.29
CA ALA A 137 -2.51 -20.04 -14.53
C ALA A 137 -1.93 -20.93 -13.41
N VAL A 138 -2.53 -20.96 -12.21
CA VAL A 138 -1.99 -21.67 -11.04
C VAL A 138 -3.08 -22.45 -10.33
N GLU A 139 -2.89 -23.76 -10.20
CA GLU A 139 -3.81 -24.64 -9.48
C GLU A 139 -3.75 -24.44 -7.96
N GLY A 140 -4.88 -24.60 -7.27
CA GLY A 140 -4.98 -24.57 -5.81
C GLY A 140 -5.21 -23.18 -5.21
N LEU A 141 -5.36 -22.15 -6.04
CA LEU A 141 -5.69 -20.81 -5.59
C LEU A 141 -7.16 -20.71 -5.16
N SER A 142 -7.39 -19.92 -4.11
CA SER A 142 -8.71 -19.71 -3.51
C SER A 142 -8.77 -18.30 -2.89
N PRO A 143 -8.94 -17.25 -3.71
CA PRO A 143 -8.97 -15.87 -3.22
C PRO A 143 -10.19 -15.63 -2.30
N SER A 144 -9.99 -14.91 -1.20
CA SER A 144 -10.99 -14.70 -0.15
C SER A 144 -10.74 -13.33 0.47
N SER A 145 -11.75 -12.46 0.50
CA SER A 145 -11.64 -11.17 1.20
C SER A 145 -11.37 -11.35 2.69
N LYS A 146 -11.92 -12.41 3.29
CA LYS A 146 -11.77 -12.67 4.73
C LYS A 146 -10.32 -12.99 5.10
N ASP A 147 -9.63 -13.76 4.26
CA ASP A 147 -8.31 -14.31 4.60
C ASP A 147 -7.16 -13.56 3.89
N HIS A 148 -7.46 -12.86 2.79
CA HIS A 148 -6.46 -12.28 1.90
C HIS A 148 -6.59 -10.76 1.70
N SER A 149 -7.49 -10.09 2.43
CA SER A 149 -7.50 -8.62 2.52
C SER A 149 -6.32 -8.10 3.35
N PHE A 150 -5.89 -6.88 3.05
CA PHE A 150 -4.88 -6.16 3.83
C PHE A 150 -5.50 -4.91 4.43
N TYR A 151 -5.42 -4.76 5.75
CA TYR A 151 -6.01 -3.62 6.44
C TYR A 151 -5.22 -3.25 7.69
N PHE A 152 -5.35 -1.98 8.09
CA PHE A 152 -4.94 -1.48 9.40
C PHE A 152 -6.19 -1.13 10.20
N VAL A 153 -6.14 -1.41 11.50
CA VAL A 153 -7.12 -0.91 12.47
C VAL A 153 -6.37 0.02 13.40
N VAL A 154 -6.69 1.30 13.32
CA VAL A 154 -5.97 2.35 14.03
C VAL A 154 -6.90 3.00 15.03
N GLU A 155 -6.43 3.10 16.27
CA GLU A 155 -7.15 3.79 17.34
C GLU A 155 -7.32 5.27 16.96
N PRO A 156 -8.54 5.85 16.99
CA PRO A 156 -8.78 7.13 16.31
C PRO A 156 -8.32 8.40 17.02
N VAL A 157 -7.96 8.36 18.32
CA VAL A 157 -7.95 9.55 19.21
C VAL A 157 -7.07 10.67 18.71
#